data_AF-A0A8S1EJR4-F1
#
_entry.id   AF-A0A8S1EJR4-F1
#
_cell.length_a   1.000
_cell.length_b   1.000
_cell.length_c   1.000
_cell.angle_alpha   90.00
_cell.angle_beta   90.00
_cell.angle_gamma   90.00
#
_symmetry.space_group_name_H-M   'P 1'
#
loop_
_entity.id
_entity.type
_entity.pdbx_description
1 polymer ?
#
loop_
_entity_poly.entity_id
_entity_poly.type
_entity_poly.pdbx_seq_one_letter_code
_entity_poly.pdbx_strand_id
1 'polypeptide(L)'
;MATTTTAVAHQLPEECFEYLHDSTYQKFAPIVKGYLTTACVILGTIGNLHGVKSVHVTNLDKNRGVVLAVSMLALAFWDTILLWCAFMYYGIRSLPITLDADIINTLTPWFHVFSQTANTASIWCVVAITLQRFMATRDPFRTSRSAVIMQSFRSERRISFIYCSHYRRLFRMPLLLSIGAILLNFPAFFEFHTAPCFSHELNRTSITVKISSLRMNKAYMMYRLLSRMVLVSIGPNIFILCVTLLTVFILRGSNRSRRALFQMADNVLERYASRENMQTMISIMLVTKFLAFRSLTFALDIMEVTVGANNYYLIDISNFLVMVNSATNCLIYLKATSWLNSRFAERQTIKRKKTICDAGQLLGDRLSILCSSWDKAMEMTSGELGQRVAWNMIRKHPTIYKNLSNDEHEKVSLLNGSCKRSIDHEKFQEVGNRISAFISELLDLMKTSQPEHYIVMRIRRVGAVHYDKGIIFTSSTWKEFKNTIQTIISECQFSSSQEREAALESWNIFISFIIREMKMGMWEIGDTLVQMP
;
A
#
# COMPACT_ATOMS: atom_id res chain seq x y z
N MET A 1 -3.06 -77.18 35.39
CA MET A 1 -2.11 -76.89 34.28
C MET A 1 -2.76 -77.36 32.98
N ALA A 2 -3.39 -76.45 32.26
CA ALA A 2 -3.84 -76.68 30.89
C ALA A 2 -3.35 -75.46 30.10
N THR A 3 -2.28 -75.67 29.36
CA THR A 3 -1.68 -74.70 28.44
C THR A 3 -2.57 -74.56 27.22
N THR A 4 -3.37 -73.50 27.19
CA THR A 4 -4.08 -73.03 25.99
C THR A 4 -3.09 -72.29 25.10
N THR A 5 -2.55 -73.00 24.12
CA THR A 5 -1.86 -72.44 22.96
C THR A 5 -2.85 -71.64 22.13
N THR A 6 -2.84 -70.32 22.27
CA THR A 6 -3.50 -69.41 21.33
C THR A 6 -2.75 -69.45 20.00
N ALA A 7 -3.31 -70.19 19.05
CA ALA A 7 -2.91 -70.12 17.65
C ALA A 7 -3.13 -68.69 17.15
N VAL A 8 -2.04 -67.98 16.87
CA VAL A 8 -2.06 -66.71 16.14
C VAL A 8 -2.44 -67.04 14.71
N ALA A 9 -3.70 -66.82 14.36
CA ALA A 9 -4.14 -66.84 12.97
C ALA A 9 -3.41 -65.72 12.23
N HIS A 10 -2.43 -66.07 11.40
CA HIS A 10 -1.86 -65.17 10.41
C HIS A 10 -2.97 -64.78 9.43
N GLN A 11 -3.62 -63.64 9.67
CA GLN A 11 -4.46 -62.99 8.67
C GLN A 11 -3.58 -62.68 7.45
N LEU A 12 -3.89 -63.30 6.31
CA LEU A 12 -3.28 -62.97 5.03
C LEU A 12 -3.44 -61.46 4.77
N PRO A 13 -2.38 -60.75 4.35
CA PRO A 13 -2.47 -59.33 4.07
C PRO A 13 -3.48 -59.06 2.94
N GLU A 14 -4.41 -58.14 3.19
CA GLU A 14 -5.36 -57.65 2.17
C GLU A 14 -4.60 -57.08 0.95
N GLU A 15 -5.16 -57.27 -0.25
CA GLU A 15 -4.59 -56.75 -1.50
C GLU A 15 -4.52 -55.22 -1.50
N CYS A 16 -3.47 -54.67 -2.12
CA CYS A 16 -3.34 -53.21 -2.24
C CYS A 16 -4.41 -52.65 -3.18
N PHE A 17 -5.09 -51.58 -2.75
CA PHE A 17 -6.14 -50.92 -3.54
C PHE A 17 -5.55 -50.15 -4.73
N GLU A 18 -5.89 -50.56 -5.95
CA GLU A 18 -5.58 -49.85 -7.20
C GLU A 18 -6.76 -49.02 -7.68
N TYR A 19 -6.53 -47.73 -7.95
CA TYR A 19 -7.54 -46.88 -8.57
C TYR A 19 -7.56 -47.10 -10.08
N LEU A 20 -8.62 -47.73 -10.58
CA LEU A 20 -8.88 -47.82 -12.01
C LEU A 20 -9.33 -46.44 -12.53
N HIS A 21 -8.39 -45.67 -13.08
CA HIS A 21 -8.68 -44.39 -13.72
C HIS A 21 -8.69 -44.52 -15.24
N ASP A 22 -9.51 -43.70 -15.91
CA ASP A 22 -9.51 -43.63 -17.37
C ASP A 22 -8.13 -43.20 -17.92
N SER A 23 -7.79 -43.73 -19.10
CA SER A 23 -6.53 -43.50 -19.82
C SER A 23 -6.22 -42.01 -20.04
N THR A 24 -7.27 -41.20 -20.23
CA THR A 24 -7.15 -39.74 -20.37
C THR A 24 -6.69 -39.07 -19.08
N TYR A 25 -7.21 -39.53 -17.94
CA TYR A 25 -6.85 -39.00 -16.62
C TYR A 25 -5.42 -39.38 -16.23
N GLN A 26 -4.97 -40.58 -16.60
CA GLN A 26 -3.58 -41.02 -16.38
C GLN A 26 -2.55 -40.13 -17.08
N LYS A 27 -2.90 -39.48 -18.21
CA LYS A 27 -2.06 -38.47 -18.87
C LYS A 27 -2.17 -37.09 -18.24
N PHE A 28 -3.37 -36.71 -17.79
CA PHE A 28 -3.65 -35.42 -17.17
C PHE A 28 -2.98 -35.27 -15.80
N ALA A 29 -3.05 -36.29 -14.95
CA ALA A 29 -2.58 -36.23 -13.57
C ALA A 29 -1.07 -35.90 -13.46
N PRO A 30 -0.14 -36.55 -14.20
CA PRO A 30 1.28 -36.19 -14.15
C PRO A 30 1.56 -34.74 -14.57
N ILE A 31 0.78 -34.18 -15.51
CA ILE A 31 0.94 -32.80 -15.97
C ILE A 31 0.59 -31.82 -14.85
N VAL A 32 -0.61 -31.94 -14.28
CA VAL A 32 -1.11 -30.99 -13.29
C VAL A 32 -0.51 -31.24 -11.90
N LYS A 33 -0.57 -32.48 -11.43
CA LYS A 33 -0.10 -32.88 -10.10
C LYS A 33 1.42 -32.95 -10.01
N GLY A 34 2.06 -33.41 -11.08
CA GLY A 34 3.52 -33.55 -11.12
C GLY A 34 4.17 -32.24 -11.55
N TYR A 35 4.25 -32.01 -12.86
CA TYR A 35 5.09 -30.95 -13.42
C TYR A 35 4.65 -29.53 -13.04
N LEU A 36 3.37 -29.19 -13.22
CA LEU A 36 2.88 -27.84 -12.93
C LEU A 36 2.95 -27.51 -11.44
N THR A 37 2.57 -28.46 -10.58
CA THR A 37 2.68 -28.31 -9.13
C THR A 37 4.15 -28.11 -8.69
N THR A 38 5.07 -28.89 -9.24
CA THR A 38 6.51 -28.75 -8.94
C THR A 38 7.03 -27.37 -9.34
N ALA A 39 6.69 -26.90 -10.55
CA ALA A 39 7.05 -25.55 -11.00
C ALA A 39 6.44 -24.47 -10.09
N CYS A 40 5.18 -24.65 -9.68
CA CYS A 40 4.48 -23.74 -8.77
C CYS A 40 5.16 -23.67 -7.39
N VAL A 41 5.62 -24.79 -6.85
CA VAL A 41 6.32 -24.86 -5.56
C VAL A 41 7.68 -24.17 -5.65
N ILE A 42 8.46 -24.40 -6.71
CA ILE A 42 9.77 -23.76 -6.89
C ILE A 42 9.60 -22.23 -7.04
N LEU A 43 8.72 -21.79 -7.93
CA LEU A 43 8.48 -20.36 -8.14
C LEU A 43 7.86 -19.70 -6.90
N GLY A 44 6.93 -20.38 -6.23
CA GLY A 44 6.26 -19.89 -5.04
C GLY A 44 7.21 -19.77 -3.85
N THR A 45 8.12 -20.72 -3.66
CA THR A 45 9.11 -20.67 -2.57
C THR A 45 10.10 -19.53 -2.77
N ILE A 46 10.70 -19.42 -3.96
CA ILE A 46 11.58 -18.28 -4.33
C ILE A 46 10.83 -16.96 -4.14
N GLY A 47 9.61 -16.88 -4.66
CA GLY A 47 8.75 -15.71 -4.56
C GLY A 47 8.47 -15.30 -3.12
N ASN A 48 8.02 -16.24 -2.28
CA ASN A 48 7.70 -15.98 -0.88
C ASN A 48 8.95 -15.53 -0.11
N LEU A 49 10.12 -16.14 -0.36
CA LEU A 49 11.38 -15.76 0.27
C LEU A 49 11.81 -14.33 -0.09
N HIS A 50 11.70 -13.94 -1.36
CA HIS A 50 11.89 -12.55 -1.79
C HIS A 50 10.84 -11.60 -1.22
N GLY A 51 9.58 -12.04 -1.10
CA GLY A 51 8.50 -11.29 -0.49
C GLY A 51 8.79 -10.97 0.98
N VAL A 52 9.25 -11.97 1.75
CA VAL A 52 9.68 -11.81 3.14
C VAL A 52 10.81 -10.79 3.24
N LYS A 53 11.87 -10.93 2.43
CA LYS A 53 13.00 -9.99 2.43
C LYS A 53 12.55 -8.56 2.11
N SER A 54 11.69 -8.39 1.12
CA SER A 54 11.17 -7.09 0.72
C SER A 54 10.31 -6.44 1.82
N VAL A 55 9.38 -7.19 2.42
CA VAL A 55 8.51 -6.68 3.49
C VAL A 55 9.30 -6.34 4.75
N HIS A 56 10.29 -7.17 5.10
CA HIS A 56 11.17 -6.95 6.25
C HIS A 56 11.95 -5.63 6.10
N VAL A 57 12.60 -5.42 4.96
CA VAL A 57 13.42 -4.22 4.68
C VAL A 57 12.57 -2.94 4.54
N THR A 58 11.36 -3.02 3.98
CA THR A 58 10.61 -1.80 3.61
C THR A 58 9.61 -1.30 4.67
N ASN A 59 8.99 -2.20 5.44
CA ASN A 59 7.89 -1.84 6.34
C ASN A 59 8.26 -1.91 7.83
N LEU A 60 9.19 -2.78 8.24
CA LEU A 60 9.61 -2.85 9.65
C LEU A 60 10.52 -1.67 10.04
N ASP A 61 11.41 -1.24 9.14
CA ASP A 61 12.32 -0.10 9.38
C ASP A 61 11.60 1.25 9.54
N LYS A 62 10.38 1.40 9.03
CA LYS A 62 9.66 2.68 9.01
C LYS A 62 8.61 2.83 10.12
N ASN A 63 8.50 1.86 11.05
CA ASN A 63 7.61 1.85 12.22
C ASN A 63 6.10 2.16 11.95
N ARG A 64 5.66 2.19 10.69
CA ARG A 64 4.26 2.49 10.30
C ARG A 64 3.72 1.37 9.41
N GLY A 65 2.61 0.75 9.85
CA GLY A 65 2.02 -0.41 9.17
C GLY A 65 2.58 -1.76 9.60
N VAL A 66 3.31 -1.82 10.72
CA VAL A 66 3.96 -3.04 11.25
C VAL A 66 2.98 -4.20 11.43
N VAL A 67 1.75 -3.93 11.90
CA VAL A 67 0.70 -4.96 12.09
C VAL A 67 0.41 -5.73 10.78
N LEU A 68 0.29 -4.98 9.68
CA LEU A 68 0.01 -5.54 8.35
C LEU A 68 1.20 -6.32 7.82
N ALA A 69 2.39 -5.75 7.94
CA ALA A 69 3.63 -6.38 7.51
C ALA A 69 3.85 -7.72 8.24
N VAL A 70 3.57 -7.78 9.54
CA VAL A 70 3.62 -9.00 10.35
C VAL A 70 2.58 -10.03 9.89
N SER A 71 1.36 -9.59 9.56
CA SER A 71 0.31 -10.50 9.07
C SER A 71 0.63 -11.03 7.65
N MET A 72 1.24 -10.20 6.79
CA MET A 72 1.76 -10.61 5.47
C MET A 72 2.95 -11.57 5.57
N LEU A 73 3.82 -11.38 6.57
CA LEU A 73 4.93 -12.27 6.87
C LEU A 73 4.43 -13.64 7.33
N ALA A 74 3.45 -13.66 8.24
CA ALA A 74 2.80 -14.89 8.69
C ALA A 74 2.11 -15.62 7.53
N LEU A 75 1.46 -14.90 6.63
CA LEU A 75 0.87 -15.46 5.42
C LEU A 75 1.93 -16.11 4.52
N ALA A 76 3.04 -15.43 4.23
CA ALA A 76 4.12 -15.98 3.40
C ALA A 76 4.78 -17.23 4.03
N PHE A 77 4.88 -17.28 5.35
CA PHE A 77 5.35 -18.45 6.08
C PHE A 77 4.40 -19.64 5.89
N TRP A 78 3.11 -19.47 6.14
CA TRP A 78 2.11 -20.53 5.99
C TRP A 78 1.95 -20.99 4.54
N ASP A 79 2.03 -20.07 3.57
CA ASP A 79 1.99 -20.41 2.15
C ASP A 79 3.21 -21.25 1.73
N THR A 80 4.38 -21.00 2.32
CA THR A 80 5.59 -21.80 2.06
C THR A 80 5.44 -23.22 2.62
N ILE A 81 4.89 -23.36 3.84
CA ILE A 81 4.57 -24.68 4.42
C ILE A 81 3.54 -25.39 3.55
N LEU A 82 2.47 -24.71 3.14
CA LEU A 82 1.41 -25.29 2.31
C LEU A 82 1.96 -25.83 0.98
N LEU A 83 2.81 -25.08 0.28
CA LEU A 83 3.42 -25.52 -0.98
C LEU A 83 4.23 -26.80 -0.81
N TRP A 84 5.12 -26.85 0.19
CA TRP A 84 5.94 -28.05 0.42
C TRP A 84 5.14 -29.24 0.94
N CYS A 85 4.19 -29.02 1.85
CA CYS A 85 3.33 -30.10 2.34
C CYS A 85 2.40 -30.64 1.25
N ALA A 86 1.84 -29.78 0.39
CA ALA A 86 1.02 -30.21 -0.74
C ALA A 86 1.84 -30.97 -1.80
N PHE A 87 3.08 -30.54 -2.06
CA PHE A 87 4.00 -31.27 -2.92
C PHE A 87 4.28 -32.67 -2.40
N MET A 88 4.65 -32.80 -1.12
CA MET A 88 4.96 -34.11 -0.52
C MET A 88 3.73 -35.01 -0.37
N TYR A 89 2.56 -34.42 -0.08
CA TYR A 89 1.31 -35.16 0.07
C TYR A 89 0.74 -35.68 -1.27
N TYR A 90 0.88 -34.92 -2.35
CA TYR A 90 0.13 -35.18 -3.59
C TYR A 90 0.97 -35.05 -4.87
N GLY A 91 1.88 -34.08 -4.94
CA GLY A 91 2.63 -33.81 -6.17
C GLY A 91 3.69 -34.85 -6.48
N ILE A 92 4.46 -35.27 -5.46
CA ILE A 92 5.60 -36.18 -5.61
C ILE A 92 5.19 -37.56 -6.16
N ARG A 93 4.02 -38.06 -5.77
CA ARG A 93 3.48 -39.36 -6.20
C ARG A 93 3.10 -39.38 -7.69
N SER A 94 2.89 -38.22 -8.29
CA SER A 94 2.47 -38.11 -9.69
C SER A 94 3.65 -37.88 -10.64
N LEU A 95 4.87 -37.77 -10.12
CA LEU A 95 6.08 -37.67 -10.92
C LEU A 95 6.57 -39.07 -11.31
N PRO A 96 7.09 -39.28 -12.53
CA PRO A 96 7.66 -40.54 -12.98
C PRO A 96 9.07 -40.74 -12.42
N ILE A 97 9.22 -40.70 -11.09
CA ILE A 97 10.49 -40.87 -10.38
C ILE A 97 10.42 -42.18 -9.60
N THR A 98 11.47 -42.99 -9.69
CA THR A 98 11.65 -44.22 -8.90
C THR A 98 12.00 -43.88 -7.45
N LEU A 99 11.04 -43.33 -6.71
CA LEU A 99 11.11 -43.20 -5.26
C LEU A 99 10.44 -44.40 -4.61
N ASP A 100 10.96 -44.84 -3.46
CA ASP A 100 10.35 -45.93 -2.74
C ASP A 100 8.96 -45.53 -2.23
N ALA A 101 7.93 -46.16 -2.81
CA ALA A 101 6.54 -45.84 -2.55
C ALA A 101 6.19 -46.02 -1.06
N ASP A 102 6.88 -46.92 -0.36
CA ASP A 102 6.65 -47.21 1.05
C ASP A 102 7.06 -46.03 1.95
N ILE A 103 8.14 -45.32 1.61
CA ILE A 103 8.58 -44.11 2.32
C ILE A 103 7.55 -42.99 2.14
N ILE A 104 7.09 -42.78 0.89
CA ILE A 104 6.09 -41.74 0.59
C ILE A 104 4.77 -42.04 1.30
N ASN A 105 4.30 -43.30 1.27
CA ASN A 105 3.06 -43.71 1.92
C ASN A 105 3.15 -43.58 3.45
N THR A 106 4.32 -43.80 4.04
CA THR A 106 4.57 -43.58 5.48
C THR A 106 4.51 -42.11 5.87
N LEU A 107 5.00 -41.22 5.02
CA LEU A 107 5.00 -39.77 5.27
C LEU A 107 3.67 -39.08 4.92
N THR A 108 2.86 -39.68 4.06
CA THR A 108 1.61 -39.11 3.54
C THR A 108 0.63 -38.63 4.64
N PRO A 109 0.33 -39.41 5.70
CA PRO A 109 -0.56 -38.97 6.78
C PRO A 109 -0.08 -37.71 7.49
N TRP A 110 1.23 -37.57 7.70
CA TRP A 110 1.82 -36.40 8.36
C TRP A 110 1.67 -35.15 7.49
N PHE A 111 2.07 -35.24 6.23
CA PHE A 111 1.96 -34.10 5.30
C PHE A 111 0.52 -33.71 4.99
N HIS A 112 -0.42 -34.66 5.05
CA HIS A 112 -1.85 -34.38 4.94
C HIS A 112 -2.31 -33.36 5.99
N VAL A 113 -2.01 -33.61 7.26
CA VAL A 113 -2.45 -32.74 8.37
C VAL A 113 -1.77 -31.38 8.32
N PHE A 114 -0.47 -31.35 8.03
CA PHE A 114 0.25 -30.09 7.89
C PHE A 114 -0.28 -29.26 6.71
N SER A 115 -0.64 -29.90 5.60
CA SER A 115 -1.26 -29.24 4.46
C SER A 115 -2.62 -28.62 4.83
N GLN A 116 -3.50 -29.37 5.51
CA GLN A 116 -4.80 -28.83 5.97
C GLN A 116 -4.63 -27.69 6.98
N THR A 117 -3.69 -27.83 7.90
CA THR A 117 -3.38 -26.81 8.91
C THR A 117 -2.85 -25.53 8.26
N ALA A 118 -1.88 -25.65 7.35
CA ALA A 118 -1.30 -24.51 6.65
C ALA A 118 -2.33 -23.81 5.76
N ASN A 119 -3.20 -24.58 5.10
CA ASN A 119 -4.31 -24.04 4.32
C ASN A 119 -5.27 -23.22 5.21
N THR A 120 -5.70 -23.79 6.33
CA THR A 120 -6.58 -23.13 7.29
C THR A 120 -5.94 -21.85 7.85
N ALA A 121 -4.67 -21.93 8.26
CA ALA A 121 -3.93 -20.79 8.78
C ALA A 121 -3.80 -19.65 7.75
N SER A 122 -3.47 -19.98 6.49
CA SER A 122 -3.38 -19.00 5.39
C SER A 122 -4.72 -18.29 5.15
N ILE A 123 -5.84 -19.02 5.15
CA ILE A 123 -7.20 -18.44 5.01
C ILE A 123 -7.49 -17.43 6.12
N TRP A 124 -7.27 -17.82 7.37
CA TRP A 124 -7.53 -16.96 8.51
C TRP A 124 -6.54 -15.78 8.60
N CYS A 125 -5.32 -15.91 8.09
CA CYS A 125 -4.42 -14.79 7.88
C CYS A 125 -4.97 -13.79 6.85
N VAL A 126 -5.61 -14.23 5.78
CA VAL A 126 -6.28 -13.33 4.82
C VAL A 126 -7.50 -12.65 5.46
N VAL A 127 -8.30 -13.37 6.24
CA VAL A 127 -9.40 -12.79 7.05
C VAL A 127 -8.86 -11.73 8.02
N ALA A 128 -7.73 -11.98 8.67
CA ALA A 128 -7.08 -11.02 9.55
C ALA A 128 -6.68 -9.74 8.80
N ILE A 129 -6.06 -9.90 7.63
CA ILE A 129 -5.62 -8.79 6.78
C ILE A 129 -6.84 -7.96 6.33
N THR A 130 -7.94 -8.58 5.93
CA THR A 130 -9.17 -7.87 5.50
C THR A 130 -9.79 -7.08 6.64
N LEU A 131 -9.87 -7.68 7.84
CA LEU A 131 -10.35 -7.01 9.05
C LEU A 131 -9.47 -5.83 9.45
N GLN A 132 -8.15 -6.00 9.44
CA GLN A 132 -7.20 -4.94 9.75
C GLN A 132 -7.35 -3.76 8.78
N ARG A 133 -7.56 -4.02 7.49
CA ARG A 133 -7.83 -2.97 6.50
C ARG A 133 -9.16 -2.28 6.74
N PHE A 134 -10.20 -3.03 7.02
CA PHE A 134 -11.51 -2.48 7.32
C PHE A 134 -11.48 -1.55 8.54
N MET A 135 -10.82 -1.98 9.62
CA MET A 135 -10.62 -1.15 10.82
C MET A 135 -9.81 0.11 10.52
N ALA A 136 -8.71 -0.01 9.77
CA ALA A 136 -7.91 1.15 9.37
C ALA A 136 -8.69 2.16 8.52
N THR A 137 -9.59 1.68 7.65
CA THR A 137 -10.39 2.52 6.76
C THR A 137 -11.51 3.26 7.50
N ARG A 138 -12.09 2.65 8.55
CA ARG A 138 -13.17 3.25 9.35
C ARG A 138 -12.69 4.29 10.36
N ASP A 139 -11.58 4.03 11.05
CA ASP A 139 -11.17 4.79 12.23
C ASP A 139 -9.71 5.30 12.12
N PRO A 140 -9.40 6.23 11.20
CA PRO A 140 -8.04 6.76 11.04
C PRO A 140 -7.53 7.49 12.31
N PHE A 141 -8.43 7.99 13.17
CA PHE A 141 -8.07 8.77 14.36
C PHE A 141 -7.93 7.94 15.65
N ARG A 142 -8.49 6.72 15.70
CA ARG A 142 -8.49 5.91 16.93
C ARG A 142 -7.20 5.09 17.09
N THR A 143 -6.61 4.63 15.99
CA THR A 143 -5.27 4.00 15.94
C THR A 143 -4.13 5.00 16.13
N SER A 144 -4.33 6.26 15.75
CA SER A 144 -3.38 7.35 15.99
C SER A 144 -3.22 7.67 17.48
N ARG A 145 -4.30 7.67 18.28
CA ARG A 145 -4.22 8.00 19.72
C ARG A 145 -3.34 7.04 20.51
N SER A 146 -3.32 5.74 20.20
CA SER A 146 -2.43 4.80 20.91
C SER A 146 -0.96 4.89 20.50
N ALA A 147 -0.65 5.35 19.28
CA ALA A 147 0.74 5.47 18.79
C ALA A 147 1.33 6.87 19.02
N VAL A 148 0.53 7.92 18.92
CA VAL A 148 0.97 9.33 19.02
C VAL A 148 1.06 9.79 20.48
N ILE A 149 0.15 9.36 21.37
CA ILE A 149 0.24 9.71 22.80
C ILE A 149 1.50 9.10 23.45
N MET A 150 1.99 7.97 22.92
CA MET A 150 3.20 7.32 23.43
C MET A 150 4.50 7.87 22.82
N GLN A 151 4.42 8.56 21.67
CA GLN A 151 5.59 9.22 21.04
C GLN A 151 5.79 10.67 21.49
N SER A 152 4.78 11.36 22.02
CA SER A 152 4.91 12.79 22.34
C SER A 152 5.51 13.11 23.72
N PHE A 153 5.84 12.12 24.57
CA PHE A 153 6.24 12.41 25.96
C PHE A 153 7.48 11.72 26.54
N ARG A 154 8.29 10.96 25.79
CA ARG A 154 9.58 10.49 26.34
C ARG A 154 10.60 10.10 25.28
N SER A 155 11.38 11.11 24.86
CA SER A 155 12.72 10.92 24.31
C SER A 155 13.62 10.21 25.35
N GLU A 156 14.49 9.34 24.86
CA GLU A 156 15.75 8.87 25.46
C GLU A 156 15.70 8.20 26.84
N ARG A 157 15.72 6.84 26.87
CA ARG A 157 16.73 6.01 27.59
C ARG A 157 16.37 4.55 27.94
N ARG A 158 15.27 3.94 27.50
CA ARG A 158 15.06 2.49 27.73
C ARG A 158 14.55 1.75 26.49
N ILE A 159 15.48 1.38 25.60
CA ILE A 159 15.17 0.88 24.26
C ILE A 159 15.04 -0.67 24.18
N SER A 160 15.58 -1.47 25.11
CA SER A 160 15.57 -2.93 24.94
C SER A 160 14.26 -3.63 25.39
N PHE A 161 13.67 -3.24 26.53
CA PHE A 161 12.54 -3.98 27.11
C PHE A 161 11.17 -3.61 26.49
N ILE A 162 11.02 -2.36 26.04
CA ILE A 162 9.77 -1.86 25.43
C ILE A 162 9.60 -2.39 23.99
N TYR A 163 10.70 -2.57 23.25
CA TYR A 163 10.69 -3.17 21.91
C TYR A 163 10.11 -4.59 21.92
N CYS A 164 10.48 -5.42 22.91
CA CYS A 164 9.97 -6.79 23.03
C CYS A 164 8.45 -6.82 23.32
N SER A 165 7.94 -5.91 24.15
CA SER A 165 6.51 -5.86 24.52
C SER A 165 5.59 -5.42 23.38
N HIS A 166 6.04 -4.47 22.55
CA HIS A 166 5.26 -3.96 21.41
C HIS A 166 5.20 -5.00 20.28
N TYR A 167 6.32 -5.68 19.99
CA TYR A 167 6.36 -6.80 19.04
C TYR A 167 5.49 -7.97 19.49
N ARG A 168 5.49 -8.32 20.78
CA ARG A 168 4.66 -9.42 21.33
C ARG A 168 3.16 -9.18 21.14
N ARG A 169 2.70 -7.92 21.21
CA ARG A 169 1.29 -7.56 20.95
C ARG A 169 0.91 -7.64 19.47
N LEU A 170 1.85 -7.32 18.57
CA LEU A 170 1.66 -7.33 17.12
C LEU A 170 1.60 -8.75 16.54
N PHE A 171 2.41 -9.67 17.07
CA PHE A 171 2.41 -11.08 16.65
C PHE A 171 1.28 -11.90 17.29
N ARG A 172 0.64 -11.39 18.35
CA ARG A 172 -0.40 -12.12 19.09
C ARG A 172 -1.55 -12.58 18.20
N MET A 173 -1.99 -11.74 17.26
CA MET A 173 -3.17 -12.05 16.44
C MET A 173 -2.88 -13.15 15.39
N PRO A 174 -1.83 -13.06 14.54
CA PRO A 174 -1.45 -14.17 13.65
C PRO A 174 -1.07 -15.45 14.40
N LEU A 175 -0.44 -15.34 15.56
CA LEU A 175 -0.08 -16.49 16.39
C LEU A 175 -1.32 -17.20 16.95
N LEU A 176 -2.30 -16.46 17.48
CA LEU A 176 -3.55 -17.06 17.97
C LEU A 176 -4.34 -17.74 16.86
N LEU A 177 -4.39 -17.14 15.66
CA LEU A 177 -5.02 -17.76 14.50
C LEU A 177 -4.28 -19.03 14.05
N SER A 178 -2.95 -19.01 14.10
CA SER A 178 -2.11 -20.17 13.80
C SER A 178 -2.36 -21.32 14.79
N ILE A 179 -2.39 -21.03 16.09
CA ILE A 179 -2.71 -22.01 17.14
C ILE A 179 -4.14 -22.53 16.95
N GLY A 180 -5.10 -21.66 16.66
CA GLY A 180 -6.48 -22.05 16.36
C GLY A 180 -6.58 -23.00 15.17
N ALA A 181 -5.82 -22.75 14.09
CA ALA A 181 -5.77 -23.63 12.93
C ALA A 181 -5.20 -25.01 13.26
N ILE A 182 -4.16 -25.08 14.09
CA ILE A 182 -3.58 -26.34 14.56
C ILE A 182 -4.60 -27.13 15.40
N LEU A 183 -5.25 -26.47 16.36
CA LEU A 183 -6.24 -27.11 17.22
C LEU A 183 -7.44 -27.63 16.43
N LEU A 184 -7.91 -26.87 15.45
CA LEU A 184 -9.03 -27.28 14.59
C LEU A 184 -8.71 -28.54 13.79
N ASN A 185 -7.48 -28.63 13.26
CA ASN A 185 -7.03 -29.74 12.42
C ASN A 185 -6.36 -30.88 13.21
N PHE A 186 -6.26 -30.77 14.54
CA PHE A 186 -5.65 -31.80 15.37
C PHE A 186 -6.30 -33.20 15.21
N PRO A 187 -7.63 -33.34 15.11
CA PRO A 187 -8.25 -34.64 14.86
C PRO A 187 -7.81 -35.31 13.55
N ALA A 188 -7.33 -34.53 12.56
CA ALA A 188 -6.89 -35.06 11.27
C ALA A 188 -5.67 -35.99 11.39
N PHE A 189 -4.87 -35.89 12.47
CA PHE A 189 -3.76 -36.82 12.75
C PHE A 189 -4.23 -38.27 12.90
N PHE A 190 -5.47 -38.48 13.33
CA PHE A 190 -6.03 -39.80 13.59
C PHE A 190 -6.94 -40.29 12.45
N GLU A 191 -7.02 -39.56 11.32
CA GLU A 191 -7.87 -39.94 10.18
C GLU A 191 -7.29 -41.05 9.30
N PHE A 192 -5.96 -41.13 9.23
CA PHE A 192 -5.25 -42.06 8.38
C PHE A 192 -4.25 -42.88 9.19
N HIS A 193 -4.14 -44.16 8.85
CA HIS A 193 -3.10 -45.04 9.37
C HIS A 193 -2.47 -45.82 8.22
N THR A 194 -1.24 -46.26 8.41
CA THR A 194 -0.55 -47.12 7.44
C THR A 194 -0.78 -48.58 7.81
N ALA A 195 -1.01 -49.42 6.80
CA ALA A 195 -1.16 -50.85 6.96
C ALA A 195 -0.38 -51.59 5.86
N PRO A 196 0.25 -52.75 6.16
CA PRO A 196 0.86 -53.58 5.13
C PRO A 196 -0.23 -54.18 4.22
N CYS A 197 0.03 -54.19 2.92
CA CYS A 197 -0.79 -54.83 1.90
C CYS A 197 0.09 -55.64 0.94
N PHE A 198 -0.49 -56.62 0.24
CA PHE A 198 0.24 -57.38 -0.77
C PHE A 198 0.03 -56.78 -2.15
N SER A 199 1.12 -56.41 -2.83
CA SER A 199 1.09 -55.86 -4.20
C SER A 199 1.47 -56.96 -5.20
N HIS A 200 0.53 -57.34 -6.07
CA HIS A 200 0.76 -58.34 -7.12
C HIS A 200 1.78 -57.88 -8.17
N GLU A 201 1.83 -56.58 -8.50
CA GLU A 201 2.77 -56.04 -9.49
C GLU A 201 4.24 -56.16 -9.05
N LEU A 202 4.51 -55.93 -7.76
CA LEU A 202 5.87 -55.95 -7.20
C LEU A 202 6.19 -57.28 -6.51
N ASN A 203 5.22 -58.20 -6.43
CA ASN A 203 5.29 -59.47 -5.70
C ASN A 203 5.91 -59.32 -4.29
N ARG A 204 5.56 -58.22 -3.60
CA ARG A 204 6.10 -57.86 -2.29
C ARG A 204 5.01 -57.24 -1.41
N THR A 205 5.19 -57.35 -0.09
CA THR A 205 4.37 -56.59 0.87
C THR A 205 4.79 -55.12 0.80
N SER A 206 3.85 -54.24 0.47
CA SER A 206 4.02 -52.78 0.44
C SER A 206 3.15 -52.10 1.50
N ILE A 207 3.41 -50.83 1.78
CA ILE A 207 2.67 -50.05 2.76
C ILE A 207 1.60 -49.25 2.03
N THR A 208 0.32 -49.41 2.42
CA THR A 208 -0.78 -48.57 1.92
C THR A 208 -1.39 -47.72 3.03
N VAL A 209 -2.02 -46.61 2.62
CA VAL A 209 -2.70 -45.68 3.53
C VAL A 209 -4.17 -46.08 3.62
N LYS A 210 -4.62 -46.46 4.81
CA LYS A 210 -6.02 -46.83 5.09
C LYS A 210 -6.71 -45.76 5.94
N ILE A 211 -8.03 -45.72 5.79
CA ILE A 211 -8.91 -44.83 6.54
C ILE A 211 -9.10 -45.40 7.95
N SER A 212 -8.96 -44.54 8.98
CA SER A 212 -9.17 -44.91 10.39
C SER A 212 -10.66 -45.04 10.75
N SER A 213 -10.95 -45.76 11.84
CA SER A 213 -12.31 -45.90 12.41
C SER A 213 -12.95 -44.55 12.77
N LEU A 214 -12.12 -43.55 13.11
CA LEU A 214 -12.57 -42.18 13.40
C LEU A 214 -13.33 -41.57 12.20
N ARG A 215 -12.82 -41.76 10.98
CA ARG A 215 -13.41 -41.21 9.75
C ARG A 215 -14.68 -41.96 9.32
N MET A 216 -14.88 -43.18 9.80
CA MET A 216 -16.10 -43.97 9.60
C MET A 216 -17.22 -43.62 10.59
N ASN A 217 -16.89 -42.94 11.69
CA ASN A 217 -17.89 -42.49 12.66
C ASN A 217 -18.75 -41.35 12.10
N LYS A 218 -20.07 -41.54 12.05
CA LYS A 218 -21.04 -40.56 11.53
C LYS A 218 -20.95 -39.20 12.24
N ALA A 219 -20.73 -39.19 13.56
CA ALA A 219 -20.64 -37.95 14.34
C ALA A 219 -19.40 -37.13 13.96
N TYR A 220 -18.25 -37.81 13.82
CA TYR A 220 -17.00 -37.17 13.40
C TYR A 220 -17.08 -36.67 11.95
N MET A 221 -17.69 -37.44 11.05
CA MET A 221 -17.92 -37.04 9.67
C MET A 221 -18.73 -35.73 9.60
N MET A 222 -19.77 -35.60 10.42
CA MET A 222 -20.59 -34.38 10.46
C MET A 222 -19.83 -33.20 11.07
N TYR A 223 -19.07 -33.41 12.15
CA TYR A 223 -18.15 -32.41 12.70
C TYR A 223 -17.17 -31.90 11.64
N ARG A 224 -16.53 -32.80 10.89
CA ARG A 224 -15.56 -32.45 9.84
C ARG A 224 -16.21 -31.66 8.71
N LEU A 225 -17.39 -32.09 8.27
CA LEU A 225 -18.13 -31.40 7.21
C LEU A 225 -18.50 -29.98 7.64
N LEU A 226 -19.09 -29.84 8.82
CA LEU A 226 -19.56 -28.54 9.32
C LEU A 226 -18.39 -27.60 9.63
N SER A 227 -17.33 -28.09 10.26
CA SER A 227 -16.13 -27.29 10.52
C SER A 227 -15.41 -26.88 9.24
N ARG A 228 -15.28 -27.75 8.24
CA ARG A 228 -14.73 -27.40 6.91
C ARG A 228 -15.59 -26.34 6.21
N MET A 229 -16.91 -26.48 6.23
CA MET A 229 -17.81 -25.51 5.59
C MET A 229 -17.78 -24.14 6.29
N VAL A 230 -17.84 -24.11 7.61
CA VAL A 230 -17.93 -22.85 8.38
C VAL A 230 -16.57 -22.16 8.54
N LEU A 231 -15.48 -22.91 8.73
CA LEU A 231 -14.18 -22.34 9.13
C LEU A 231 -13.12 -22.39 8.03
N VAL A 232 -13.32 -23.15 6.96
CA VAL A 232 -12.33 -23.29 5.87
C VAL A 232 -12.89 -22.76 4.55
N SER A 233 -14.15 -23.06 4.22
CA SER A 233 -14.71 -22.75 2.89
C SER A 233 -15.71 -21.59 2.89
N ILE A 234 -16.98 -21.85 3.19
CA ILE A 234 -18.08 -20.90 2.99
C ILE A 234 -17.95 -19.68 3.90
N GLY A 235 -17.73 -19.91 5.19
CA GLY A 235 -17.68 -18.83 6.18
C GLY A 235 -16.61 -17.77 5.89
N PRO A 236 -15.31 -18.15 5.75
CA PRO A 236 -14.26 -17.18 5.47
C PRO A 236 -14.44 -16.47 4.13
N ASN A 237 -14.84 -17.17 3.06
CA ASN A 237 -14.99 -16.57 1.73
C ASN A 237 -16.11 -15.52 1.70
N ILE A 238 -17.29 -15.83 2.25
CA ILE A 238 -18.39 -14.86 2.35
C ILE A 238 -18.00 -13.68 3.24
N PHE A 239 -17.38 -13.95 4.39
CA PHE A 239 -16.95 -12.91 5.32
C PHE A 239 -15.94 -11.95 4.66
N ILE A 240 -14.94 -12.49 3.97
CA ILE A 240 -13.95 -11.72 3.20
C ILE A 240 -14.64 -10.85 2.14
N LEU A 241 -15.57 -11.42 1.38
CA LEU A 241 -16.31 -10.68 0.35
C LEU A 241 -17.11 -9.51 0.96
N CYS A 242 -17.88 -9.75 2.01
CA CYS A 242 -18.69 -8.72 2.67
C CYS A 242 -17.82 -7.58 3.23
N VAL A 243 -16.75 -7.92 3.95
CA VAL A 243 -15.85 -6.94 4.56
C VAL A 243 -15.11 -6.12 3.50
N THR A 244 -14.70 -6.75 2.38
CA THR A 244 -14.03 -6.02 1.30
C THR A 244 -14.95 -5.08 0.54
N LEU A 245 -16.17 -5.51 0.22
CA LEU A 245 -17.18 -4.62 -0.38
C LEU A 245 -17.45 -3.41 0.53
N LEU A 246 -17.61 -3.64 1.82
CA LEU A 246 -17.81 -2.58 2.81
C LEU A 246 -16.60 -1.64 2.89
N THR A 247 -15.38 -2.19 2.86
CA THR A 247 -14.13 -1.41 2.86
C THR A 247 -14.04 -0.52 1.63
N VAL A 248 -14.34 -1.05 0.43
CA VAL A 248 -14.33 -0.28 -0.83
C VAL A 248 -15.39 0.82 -0.81
N PHE A 249 -16.59 0.52 -0.31
CA PHE A 249 -17.67 1.50 -0.20
C PHE A 249 -17.30 2.67 0.70
N ILE A 250 -16.77 2.38 1.90
CA ILE A 250 -16.31 3.41 2.85
C ILE A 250 -15.13 4.20 2.28
N LEU A 251 -14.18 3.53 1.62
CA LEU A 251 -13.03 4.18 0.99
C LEU A 251 -13.45 5.15 -0.12
N ARG A 252 -14.47 4.79 -0.92
CA ARG A 252 -15.05 5.68 -1.94
C ARG A 252 -15.77 6.87 -1.31
N GLY A 253 -16.59 6.65 -0.27
CA GLY A 253 -17.29 7.72 0.44
C GLY A 253 -16.34 8.69 1.14
N SER A 254 -15.33 8.16 1.83
CA SER A 254 -14.29 8.94 2.54
C SER A 254 -13.43 9.75 1.58
N ASN A 255 -13.05 9.20 0.42
CA ASN A 255 -12.31 9.94 -0.60
C ASN A 255 -13.13 11.09 -1.21
N ARG A 256 -14.46 10.94 -1.33
CA ARG A 256 -15.34 12.02 -1.78
C ARG A 256 -15.40 13.16 -0.74
N SER A 257 -15.57 12.81 0.54
CA SER A 257 -15.63 13.78 1.64
C SER A 257 -14.28 14.48 1.91
N ARG A 258 -13.17 13.74 1.93
CA ARG A 258 -11.81 14.30 2.09
C ARG A 258 -11.41 15.27 0.98
N ARG A 259 -11.87 15.05 -0.27
CA ARG A 259 -11.64 15.98 -1.38
C ARG A 259 -12.38 17.31 -1.23
N ALA A 260 -13.54 17.30 -0.57
CA ALA A 260 -14.29 18.52 -0.27
C ALA A 260 -13.65 19.33 0.88
N LEU A 261 -13.00 18.64 1.84
CA LEU A 261 -12.48 19.26 3.06
C LEU A 261 -11.00 19.71 3.00
N PHE A 262 -10.18 19.14 2.09
CA PHE A 262 -8.73 19.37 2.05
C PHE A 262 -8.19 20.02 0.77
N GLN A 263 -8.96 20.86 0.08
CA GLN A 263 -8.45 21.64 -1.07
C GLN A 263 -7.25 22.56 -0.72
N MET A 264 -6.94 22.78 0.58
CA MET A 264 -5.96 23.75 1.06
C MET A 264 -4.74 23.19 1.81
N ALA A 265 -4.64 21.88 2.09
CA ALA A 265 -3.61 21.34 3.01
C ALA A 265 -2.57 20.41 2.34
N ASP A 266 -1.38 20.96 2.13
CA ASP A 266 -0.02 20.41 2.03
C ASP A 266 0.25 19.04 1.35
N ASN A 267 1.23 19.09 0.43
CA ASN A 267 1.93 17.99 -0.25
C ASN A 267 2.38 16.83 0.68
N VAL A 268 2.57 17.10 1.97
CA VAL A 268 2.97 16.10 2.97
C VAL A 268 1.79 15.19 3.35
N LEU A 269 0.60 15.76 3.54
CA LEU A 269 -0.62 15.00 3.82
C LEU A 269 -1.00 14.12 2.62
N GLU A 270 -0.80 14.64 1.40
CA GLU A 270 -1.01 13.88 0.16
C GLU A 270 -0.04 12.70 0.03
N ARG A 271 1.24 12.85 0.43
CA ARG A 271 2.21 11.74 0.48
C ARG A 271 1.84 10.66 1.50
N TYR A 272 1.28 11.05 2.65
CA TYR A 272 0.83 10.08 3.65
C TYR A 272 -0.44 9.37 3.22
N ALA A 273 -1.41 10.11 2.67
CA ALA A 273 -2.65 9.57 2.13
C ALA A 273 -2.37 8.64 0.92
N SER A 274 -1.41 8.96 0.05
CA SER A 274 -1.08 8.11 -1.10
C SER A 274 -0.43 6.79 -0.69
N ARG A 275 0.41 6.77 0.36
CA ARG A 275 0.98 5.54 0.93
C ARG A 275 -0.07 4.66 1.61
N GLU A 276 -0.98 5.26 2.38
CA GLU A 276 -2.09 4.53 2.98
C GLU A 276 -3.01 3.95 1.90
N ASN A 277 -3.34 4.74 0.88
CA ASN A 277 -4.09 4.29 -0.29
C ASN A 277 -3.37 3.14 -1.01
N MET A 278 -2.05 3.20 -1.17
CA MET A 278 -1.28 2.11 -1.77
C MET A 278 -1.38 0.81 -0.96
N GLN A 279 -1.24 0.89 0.36
CA GLN A 279 -1.39 -0.29 1.23
C GLN A 279 -2.81 -0.87 1.19
N THR A 280 -3.85 -0.02 1.09
CA THR A 280 -5.23 -0.50 0.89
C THR A 280 -5.40 -1.18 -0.46
N MET A 281 -4.81 -0.65 -1.53
CA MET A 281 -4.86 -1.27 -2.86
C MET A 281 -4.14 -2.62 -2.90
N ILE A 282 -2.95 -2.73 -2.29
CA ILE A 282 -2.21 -4.00 -2.17
C ILE A 282 -3.07 -5.05 -1.46
N SER A 283 -3.72 -4.68 -0.36
CA SER A 283 -4.57 -5.61 0.38
C SER A 283 -5.84 -5.99 -0.39
N ILE A 284 -6.46 -5.06 -1.12
CA ILE A 284 -7.61 -5.37 -1.98
C ILE A 284 -7.17 -6.33 -3.09
N MET A 285 -6.01 -6.09 -3.72
CA MET A 285 -5.45 -7.00 -4.73
C MET A 285 -5.21 -8.40 -4.20
N LEU A 286 -4.63 -8.54 -2.99
CA LEU A 286 -4.45 -9.83 -2.33
C LEU A 286 -5.78 -10.57 -2.16
N VAL A 287 -6.81 -9.86 -1.70
CA VAL A 287 -8.11 -10.47 -1.41
C VAL A 287 -8.86 -10.84 -2.67
N THR A 288 -8.90 -9.96 -3.67
CA THR A 288 -9.54 -10.27 -4.96
C THR A 288 -8.88 -11.48 -5.60
N LYS A 289 -7.55 -11.57 -5.54
CA LYS A 289 -6.79 -12.72 -6.03
C LYS A 289 -7.13 -14.00 -5.25
N PHE A 290 -7.16 -13.91 -3.92
CA PHE A 290 -7.53 -15.02 -3.05
C PHE A 290 -8.92 -15.56 -3.41
N LEU A 291 -9.93 -14.70 -3.53
CA LEU A 291 -11.28 -15.09 -3.90
C LEU A 291 -11.34 -15.71 -5.30
N ALA A 292 -10.60 -15.17 -6.27
CA ALA A 292 -10.57 -15.70 -7.64
C ALA A 292 -10.04 -17.14 -7.67
N PHE A 293 -8.90 -17.40 -7.04
CA PHE A 293 -8.30 -18.74 -7.03
C PHE A 293 -9.02 -19.73 -6.12
N ARG A 294 -9.70 -19.26 -5.06
CA ARG A 294 -10.49 -20.10 -4.13
C ARG A 294 -11.91 -20.36 -4.60
N SER A 295 -12.42 -19.59 -5.57
CA SER A 295 -13.80 -19.70 -6.07
C SER A 295 -14.16 -21.11 -6.54
N LEU A 296 -13.22 -21.81 -7.19
CA LEU A 296 -13.45 -23.18 -7.66
C LEU A 296 -13.57 -24.16 -6.49
N THR A 297 -12.69 -24.08 -5.50
CA THR A 297 -12.77 -24.92 -4.28
C THR A 297 -14.09 -24.67 -3.54
N PHE A 298 -14.48 -23.41 -3.41
CA PHE A 298 -15.76 -23.03 -2.81
C PHE A 298 -16.96 -23.63 -3.58
N ALA A 299 -16.95 -23.56 -4.91
CA ALA A 299 -18.01 -24.15 -5.74
C ALA A 299 -18.06 -25.68 -5.60
N LEU A 300 -16.90 -26.35 -5.54
CA LEU A 300 -16.81 -27.79 -5.35
C LEU A 300 -17.25 -28.23 -3.96
N ASP A 301 -16.95 -27.48 -2.90
CA ASP A 301 -17.42 -27.78 -1.55
C ASP A 301 -18.96 -27.69 -1.45
N ILE A 302 -19.57 -26.72 -2.15
CA ILE A 302 -21.04 -26.64 -2.26
C ILE A 302 -21.59 -27.83 -3.04
N MET A 303 -20.96 -28.19 -4.16
CA MET A 303 -21.36 -29.33 -4.98
C MET A 303 -21.22 -30.67 -4.23
N GLU A 304 -20.16 -30.83 -3.43
CA GLU A 304 -19.91 -32.01 -2.58
C GLU A 304 -21.09 -32.25 -1.61
N VAL A 305 -21.70 -31.17 -1.09
CA VAL A 305 -22.82 -31.26 -0.15
C VAL A 305 -24.19 -31.38 -0.84
N THR A 306 -24.39 -30.77 -2.00
CA THR A 306 -25.70 -30.76 -2.67
C THR A 306 -25.95 -31.95 -3.58
N VAL A 307 -24.96 -32.34 -4.38
CA VAL A 307 -25.10 -33.34 -5.45
C VAL A 307 -24.11 -34.51 -5.27
N GLY A 308 -23.04 -34.30 -4.50
CA GLY A 308 -21.88 -35.18 -4.46
C GLY A 308 -20.88 -34.83 -5.57
N ALA A 309 -19.58 -34.80 -5.23
CA ALA A 309 -18.54 -34.41 -6.17
C ALA A 309 -17.83 -35.65 -6.76
N ASN A 310 -18.10 -35.95 -8.03
CA ASN A 310 -17.53 -37.13 -8.71
C ASN A 310 -16.45 -36.78 -9.77
N ASN A 311 -16.18 -35.50 -10.03
CA ASN A 311 -15.24 -35.10 -11.09
C ASN A 311 -13.82 -34.87 -10.56
N TYR A 312 -12.97 -35.87 -10.69
CA TYR A 312 -11.57 -35.85 -10.26
C TYR A 312 -10.75 -34.73 -10.92
N TYR A 313 -11.02 -34.37 -12.17
CA TYR A 313 -10.31 -33.30 -12.88
C TYR A 313 -10.52 -31.95 -12.19
N LEU A 314 -11.76 -31.63 -11.82
CA LEU A 314 -12.08 -30.35 -11.17
C LEU A 314 -11.47 -30.27 -9.77
N ILE A 315 -11.48 -31.39 -9.03
CA ILE A 315 -10.85 -31.49 -7.71
C ILE A 315 -9.35 -31.18 -7.82
N ASP A 316 -8.67 -31.81 -8.77
CA ASP A 316 -7.24 -31.62 -8.99
C ASP A 316 -6.89 -30.20 -9.45
N ILE A 317 -7.67 -29.63 -10.36
CA ILE A 317 -7.52 -28.23 -10.79
C ILE A 317 -7.73 -27.29 -9.60
N SER A 318 -8.73 -27.54 -8.75
CA SER A 318 -9.00 -26.69 -7.59
C SER A 318 -7.85 -26.73 -6.58
N ASN A 319 -7.27 -27.91 -6.33
CA ASN A 319 -6.10 -28.09 -5.47
C ASN A 319 -4.88 -27.37 -6.06
N PHE A 320 -4.71 -27.42 -7.38
CA PHE A 320 -3.67 -26.66 -8.07
C PHE A 320 -3.87 -25.14 -7.95
N LEU A 321 -5.10 -24.63 -8.14
CA LEU A 321 -5.39 -23.19 -8.00
C LEU A 321 -5.14 -22.69 -6.57
N VAL A 322 -5.37 -23.52 -5.55
CA VAL A 322 -4.99 -23.24 -4.16
C VAL A 322 -3.47 -23.05 -4.03
N MET A 323 -2.66 -23.87 -4.69
CA MET A 323 -1.20 -23.72 -4.68
C MET A 323 -0.76 -22.47 -5.46
N VAL A 324 -1.37 -22.20 -6.62
CA VAL A 324 -1.10 -20.99 -7.41
C VAL A 324 -1.43 -19.73 -6.61
N ASN A 325 -2.50 -19.73 -5.83
CA ASN A 325 -2.82 -18.64 -4.91
C ASN A 325 -1.67 -18.41 -3.91
N SER A 326 -1.10 -19.46 -3.35
CA SER A 326 -0.03 -19.37 -2.36
C SER A 326 1.30 -18.90 -2.99
N ALA A 327 1.59 -19.36 -4.22
CA ALA A 327 2.81 -18.99 -4.95
C ALA A 327 2.82 -17.54 -5.48
N THR A 328 1.66 -17.01 -5.88
CA THR A 328 1.56 -15.70 -6.55
C THR A 328 1.48 -14.49 -5.60
N ASN A 329 1.44 -14.71 -4.29
CA ASN A 329 1.41 -13.62 -3.30
C ASN A 329 2.65 -12.70 -3.42
N CYS A 330 3.80 -13.27 -3.77
CA CYS A 330 5.03 -12.54 -4.02
C CYS A 330 4.95 -11.49 -5.14
N LEU A 331 4.19 -11.77 -6.21
CA LEU A 331 4.03 -10.86 -7.35
C LEU A 331 3.34 -9.58 -6.93
N ILE A 332 2.41 -9.67 -5.98
CA ILE A 332 1.73 -8.50 -5.43
C ILE A 332 2.73 -7.68 -4.61
N TYR A 333 3.52 -8.31 -3.75
CA TYR A 333 4.48 -7.59 -2.92
C TYR A 333 5.57 -6.89 -3.73
N LEU A 334 6.15 -7.57 -4.73
CA LEU A 334 7.31 -7.08 -5.48
C LEU A 334 6.91 -6.20 -6.68
N LYS A 335 5.93 -6.64 -7.48
CA LYS A 335 5.62 -6.02 -8.78
C LYS A 335 4.39 -5.12 -8.72
N ALA A 336 3.36 -5.48 -7.97
CA ALA A 336 2.18 -4.61 -7.86
C ALA A 336 2.50 -3.30 -7.10
N THR A 337 3.36 -3.35 -6.09
CA THR A 337 3.81 -2.15 -5.36
C THR A 337 4.56 -1.17 -6.27
N SER A 338 5.51 -1.65 -7.08
CA SER A 338 6.27 -0.81 -8.01
C SER A 338 5.38 -0.26 -9.14
N TRP A 339 4.51 -1.11 -9.69
CA TRP A 339 3.52 -0.71 -10.70
C TRP A 339 2.51 0.33 -10.17
N LEU A 340 2.04 0.19 -8.93
CA LEU A 340 1.17 1.20 -8.32
C LEU A 340 1.92 2.52 -8.13
N ASN A 341 3.19 2.47 -7.69
CA ASN A 341 4.01 3.68 -7.53
C ASN A 341 4.19 4.42 -8.86
N SER A 342 4.54 3.72 -9.95
CA SER A 342 4.68 4.34 -11.27
C SER A 342 3.36 4.94 -11.75
N ARG A 343 2.25 4.22 -11.59
CA ARG A 343 0.92 4.71 -11.98
C ARG A 343 0.44 5.90 -11.15
N PHE A 344 0.79 5.98 -9.87
CA PHE A 344 0.53 7.15 -9.04
C PHE A 344 1.39 8.35 -9.48
N ALA A 345 2.66 8.13 -9.79
CA ALA A 345 3.54 9.17 -10.30
C ALA A 345 3.01 9.72 -11.64
N GLU A 346 2.63 8.84 -12.57
CA GLU A 346 2.03 9.20 -13.86
C GLU A 346 0.72 9.98 -13.68
N ARG A 347 -0.16 9.56 -12.77
CA ARG A 347 -1.39 10.32 -12.48
C ARG A 347 -1.10 11.70 -11.88
N GLN A 348 -0.07 11.82 -11.05
CA GLN A 348 0.34 13.12 -10.51
C GLN A 348 0.94 14.01 -11.59
N THR A 349 1.75 13.47 -12.52
CA THR A 349 2.28 14.26 -13.64
C THR A 349 1.19 14.70 -14.61
N ILE A 350 0.21 13.84 -14.91
CA ILE A 350 -0.96 14.19 -15.74
C ILE A 350 -1.80 15.27 -15.07
N LYS A 351 -2.08 15.15 -13.77
CA LYS A 351 -2.80 16.21 -13.02
C LYS A 351 -2.05 17.53 -13.03
N ARG A 352 -0.74 17.51 -12.82
CA ARG A 352 0.11 18.72 -12.90
C ARG A 352 0.06 19.35 -14.28
N LYS A 353 0.17 18.56 -15.35
CA LYS A 353 0.04 19.05 -16.73
C LYS A 353 -1.33 19.68 -17.01
N LYS A 354 -2.41 19.04 -16.55
CA LYS A 354 -3.77 19.57 -16.71
C LYS A 354 -3.97 20.90 -15.98
N THR A 355 -3.47 21.03 -14.75
CA THR A 355 -3.52 22.31 -14.00
C THR A 355 -2.67 23.43 -14.61
N ILE A 356 -1.69 23.10 -15.48
CA ILE A 356 -0.90 24.11 -16.18
C ILE A 356 -1.72 24.69 -17.33
N CYS A 357 -2.29 23.83 -18.19
CA CYS A 357 -3.14 24.27 -19.30
C CYS A 357 -4.42 24.98 -18.83
N ASP A 358 -5.06 24.46 -17.78
CA ASP A 358 -6.27 25.07 -17.23
C ASP A 358 -5.96 26.44 -16.59
N ALA A 359 -4.78 26.63 -15.97
CA ALA A 359 -4.41 27.93 -15.38
C ALA A 359 -4.07 28.99 -16.44
N GLY A 360 -3.39 28.62 -17.53
CA GLY A 360 -3.12 29.53 -18.65
C GLY A 360 -4.40 30.00 -19.34
N GLN A 361 -5.35 29.09 -19.57
CA GLN A 361 -6.64 29.41 -20.18
C GLN A 361 -7.55 30.21 -19.22
N LEU A 362 -7.56 29.88 -17.93
CA LEU A 362 -8.41 30.51 -16.91
C LEU A 362 -7.90 31.90 -16.48
N LEU A 363 -6.62 32.20 -16.65
CA LEU A 363 -6.08 33.55 -16.46
C LEU A 363 -6.50 34.51 -17.59
N GLY A 364 -6.73 34.01 -18.81
CA GLY A 364 -7.21 34.82 -19.94
C GLY A 364 -8.56 35.48 -19.66
N ASP A 365 -9.55 34.70 -19.19
CA ASP A 365 -10.90 35.20 -18.89
C ASP A 365 -10.94 36.14 -17.66
N ARG A 366 -9.96 36.02 -16.76
CA ARG A 366 -9.89 36.77 -15.49
C ARG A 366 -8.89 37.93 -15.51
N LEU A 367 -8.26 38.17 -16.67
CA LEU A 367 -7.20 39.17 -16.82
C LEU A 367 -7.69 40.60 -16.57
N SER A 368 -8.90 40.93 -17.03
CA SER A 368 -9.51 42.26 -16.79
C SER A 368 -9.68 42.57 -15.30
N ILE A 369 -10.06 41.56 -14.51
CA ILE A 369 -10.21 41.67 -13.06
C ILE A 369 -8.83 41.83 -12.40
N LEU A 370 -7.82 41.07 -12.85
CA LEU A 370 -6.44 41.21 -12.34
C LEU A 370 -5.87 42.60 -12.59
N CYS A 371 -5.96 43.12 -13.82
CA CYS A 371 -5.46 44.45 -14.15
C CYS A 371 -6.20 45.56 -13.38
N SER A 372 -7.53 45.54 -13.39
CA SER A 372 -8.32 46.58 -12.70
C SER A 372 -8.12 46.58 -11.19
N SER A 373 -8.00 45.41 -10.56
CA SER A 373 -7.70 45.33 -9.12
C SER A 373 -6.25 45.63 -8.78
N TRP A 374 -5.29 45.39 -9.70
CA TRP A 374 -3.91 45.83 -9.55
C TRP A 374 -3.80 47.36 -9.53
N ASP A 375 -4.46 48.03 -10.49
CA ASP A 375 -4.42 49.48 -10.61
C ASP A 375 -5.02 50.15 -9.36
N LYS A 376 -6.18 49.65 -8.90
CA LYS A 376 -6.80 50.08 -7.62
C LYS A 376 -5.89 49.88 -6.42
N ALA A 377 -5.17 48.76 -6.35
CA ALA A 377 -4.26 48.46 -5.26
C ALA A 377 -3.01 49.36 -5.28
N MET A 378 -2.48 49.67 -6.46
CA MET A 378 -1.38 50.61 -6.64
C MET A 378 -1.78 52.03 -6.26
N GLU A 379 -2.98 52.48 -6.66
CA GLU A 379 -3.53 53.78 -6.27
C GLU A 379 -3.73 53.88 -4.74
N MET A 380 -4.38 52.88 -4.13
CA MET A 380 -4.63 52.83 -2.69
C MET A 380 -3.35 52.81 -1.85
N THR A 381 -2.25 52.27 -2.39
CA THR A 381 -0.96 52.19 -1.71
C THR A 381 0.02 53.30 -2.11
N SER A 382 -0.41 54.29 -2.91
CA SER A 382 0.45 55.34 -3.45
C SER A 382 1.69 54.79 -4.19
N GLY A 383 1.55 53.62 -4.83
CA GLY A 383 2.62 52.93 -5.53
C GLY A 383 3.57 52.10 -4.64
N GLU A 384 3.36 52.07 -3.32
CA GLU A 384 4.26 51.40 -2.37
C GLU A 384 3.91 49.92 -2.11
N LEU A 385 3.06 49.30 -2.94
CA LEU A 385 2.62 47.90 -2.77
C LEU A 385 3.80 46.94 -2.63
N GLY A 386 4.73 46.98 -3.60
CA GLY A 386 5.90 46.12 -3.60
C GLY A 386 6.82 46.34 -2.40
N GLN A 387 6.86 47.57 -1.86
CA GLN A 387 7.60 47.88 -0.64
C GLN A 387 6.93 47.20 0.57
N ARG A 388 5.61 47.25 0.70
CA ARG A 388 4.89 46.53 1.77
C ARG A 388 5.12 45.01 1.69
N VAL A 389 5.14 44.46 0.48
CA VAL A 389 5.43 43.04 0.23
C VAL A 389 6.85 42.68 0.67
N ALA A 390 7.85 43.45 0.23
CA ALA A 390 9.24 43.26 0.61
C ALA A 390 9.42 43.33 2.14
N TRP A 391 8.71 44.24 2.80
CA TRP A 391 8.81 44.47 4.25
C TRP A 391 8.35 43.25 5.02
N ASN A 392 7.17 42.74 4.67
CA ASN A 392 6.59 41.58 5.34
C ASN A 392 7.41 40.31 5.10
N MET A 393 7.98 40.15 3.89
CA MET A 393 8.89 39.04 3.57
C MET A 393 10.17 39.08 4.42
N ILE A 394 10.82 40.24 4.53
CA ILE A 394 12.08 40.41 5.29
C ILE A 394 11.83 40.29 6.80
N ARG A 395 10.76 40.92 7.32
CA ARG A 395 10.39 40.85 8.74
C ARG A 395 10.24 39.42 9.24
N LYS A 396 9.75 38.52 8.40
CA LYS A 396 9.55 37.10 8.74
C LYS A 396 10.78 36.25 8.49
N HIS A 397 11.74 36.71 7.69
CA HIS A 397 12.97 35.99 7.42
C HIS A 397 14.18 36.94 7.27
N PRO A 398 14.75 37.43 8.39
CA PRO A 398 15.80 38.45 8.37
C PRO A 398 17.07 38.03 7.63
N THR A 399 17.30 36.73 7.43
CA THR A 399 18.49 36.24 6.70
C THR A 399 18.46 36.60 5.21
N ILE A 400 17.30 36.92 4.63
CA ILE A 400 17.22 37.40 3.24
C ILE A 400 17.98 38.73 3.12
N TYR A 401 17.87 39.60 4.13
CA TYR A 401 18.56 40.89 4.15
C TYR A 401 20.09 40.74 4.16
N LYS A 402 20.62 39.74 4.87
CA LYS A 402 22.08 39.48 4.93
C LYS A 402 22.70 39.16 3.57
N ASN A 403 21.94 38.57 2.65
CA ASN A 403 22.43 38.27 1.29
C ASN A 403 22.25 39.47 0.33
N LEU A 404 21.47 40.48 0.73
CA LEU A 404 21.23 41.71 -0.03
C LEU A 404 22.25 42.80 0.31
N SER A 405 22.74 42.86 1.55
CA SER A 405 23.81 43.76 1.97
C SER A 405 25.15 43.02 1.98
N ASN A 406 25.89 43.08 0.88
CA ASN A 406 27.31 42.67 0.87
C ASN A 406 28.22 43.64 1.65
N ASP A 407 27.68 44.74 2.18
CA ASP A 407 28.42 45.70 3.01
C ASP A 407 28.42 45.30 4.48
N GLU A 408 29.58 45.53 5.11
CA GLU A 408 29.90 45.14 6.47
C GLU A 408 28.90 45.62 7.53
N HIS A 409 28.66 44.72 8.48
CA HIS A 409 28.22 44.94 9.86
C HIS A 409 27.77 46.36 10.26
N GLU A 410 26.48 46.66 10.04
CA GLU A 410 25.75 47.51 10.99
C GLU A 410 24.67 46.69 11.70
N LYS A 411 24.92 46.40 12.98
CA LYS A 411 24.02 45.66 13.86
C LYS A 411 22.77 46.50 14.13
N VAL A 412 21.74 46.36 13.29
CA VAL A 412 20.40 46.83 13.65
C VAL A 412 19.77 45.80 14.61
N SER A 413 19.84 46.11 15.90
CA SER A 413 19.14 45.41 16.96
C SER A 413 17.61 45.51 16.74
N LEU A 414 17.03 44.46 16.17
CA LEU A 414 15.58 44.34 15.90
C LEU A 414 14.82 43.71 17.09
N LEU A 415 15.03 44.25 18.30
CA LEU A 415 14.25 43.88 19.48
C LEU A 415 13.87 45.15 20.26
N ASN A 416 12.86 45.88 19.76
CA ASN A 416 11.74 46.39 20.55
C ASN A 416 10.91 47.42 19.75
N GLY A 417 9.71 47.01 19.34
CA GLY A 417 8.46 47.77 19.47
C GLY A 417 8.20 49.05 18.65
N SER A 418 9.20 49.82 18.24
CA SER A 418 8.95 51.12 17.58
C SER A 418 10.19 51.59 16.83
N CYS A 419 10.47 51.02 15.66
CA CYS A 419 11.55 51.53 14.80
C CYS A 419 11.05 51.70 13.36
N LYS A 420 10.51 52.90 13.11
CA LYS A 420 10.18 53.42 11.78
C LYS A 420 11.37 54.16 11.14
N ARG A 421 12.58 53.99 11.68
CA ARG A 421 13.76 54.77 11.27
C ARG A 421 14.97 53.86 11.06
N SER A 422 15.53 53.96 9.86
CA SER A 422 16.81 53.41 9.43
C SER A 422 16.87 51.91 9.05
N ILE A 423 15.93 51.43 8.25
CA ILE A 423 16.34 50.54 7.15
C ILE A 423 16.71 51.47 6.00
N ASP A 424 17.81 51.20 5.29
CA ASP A 424 18.22 51.94 4.08
C ASP A 424 17.02 52.10 3.15
N HIS A 425 16.34 53.25 3.25
CA HIS A 425 15.03 53.48 2.64
C HIS A 425 15.13 53.31 1.13
N GLU A 426 16.28 53.67 0.56
CA GLU A 426 16.54 53.66 -0.87
C GLU A 426 16.67 52.25 -1.45
N LYS A 427 17.51 51.38 -0.87
CA LYS A 427 17.67 49.97 -1.33
C LYS A 427 16.37 49.19 -1.16
N PHE A 428 15.66 49.45 -0.07
CA PHE A 428 14.39 48.80 0.21
C PHE A 428 13.29 49.24 -0.76
N GLN A 429 13.23 50.54 -1.06
CA GLN A 429 12.35 51.12 -2.06
C GLN A 429 12.67 50.59 -3.46
N GLU A 430 13.94 50.42 -3.80
CA GLU A 430 14.37 49.82 -5.06
C GLU A 430 13.85 48.38 -5.22
N VAL A 431 14.02 47.52 -4.20
CA VAL A 431 13.51 46.14 -4.23
C VAL A 431 11.99 46.12 -4.34
N GLY A 432 11.29 46.96 -3.57
CA GLY A 432 9.84 47.09 -3.65
C GLY A 432 9.37 47.51 -5.05
N ASN A 433 10.04 48.50 -5.65
CA ASN A 433 9.73 48.97 -7.00
C ASN A 433 9.95 47.87 -8.04
N ARG A 434 11.00 47.05 -7.90
CA ARG A 434 11.24 45.90 -8.79
C ARG A 434 10.15 44.83 -8.69
N ILE A 435 9.62 44.58 -7.48
CA ILE A 435 8.50 43.64 -7.29
C ILE A 435 7.24 44.16 -7.99
N SER A 436 6.87 45.43 -7.77
CA SER A 436 5.71 46.04 -8.42
C SER A 436 5.88 46.05 -9.95
N ALA A 437 7.05 46.46 -10.43
CA ALA A 437 7.35 46.52 -11.87
C ALA A 437 7.28 45.14 -12.52
N PHE A 438 7.77 44.09 -11.85
CA PHE A 438 7.69 42.73 -12.35
C PHE A 438 6.24 42.24 -12.46
N ILE A 439 5.40 42.49 -11.46
CA ILE A 439 3.98 42.12 -11.53
C ILE A 439 3.27 42.88 -12.65
N SER A 440 3.51 44.20 -12.77
CA SER A 440 2.97 45.02 -13.86
C SER A 440 3.43 44.51 -15.24
N GLU A 441 4.70 44.15 -15.40
CA GLU A 441 5.25 43.57 -16.63
C GLU A 441 4.52 42.27 -16.99
N LEU A 442 4.30 41.36 -16.03
CA LEU A 442 3.58 40.12 -16.30
C LEU A 442 2.13 40.36 -16.70
N LEU A 443 1.44 41.30 -16.05
CA LEU A 443 0.08 41.69 -16.42
C LEU A 443 0.03 42.28 -17.84
N ASP A 444 1.01 43.10 -18.21
CA ASP A 444 1.10 43.70 -19.55
C ASP A 444 1.43 42.67 -20.65
N LEU A 445 2.33 41.71 -20.37
CA LEU A 445 2.60 40.59 -21.26
C LEU A 445 1.35 39.73 -21.50
N MET A 446 0.54 39.50 -20.46
CA MET A 446 -0.75 38.82 -20.61
C MET A 446 -1.75 39.67 -21.41
N LYS A 447 -1.80 40.98 -21.17
CA LYS A 447 -2.69 41.93 -21.86
C LYS A 447 -2.39 42.05 -23.35
N THR A 448 -1.12 42.05 -23.71
CA THR A 448 -0.64 42.07 -25.10
C THR A 448 -0.72 40.70 -25.78
N SER A 449 -1.33 39.70 -25.13
CA SER A 449 -1.54 38.34 -25.66
C SER A 449 -0.23 37.67 -26.11
N GLN A 450 0.86 37.92 -25.38
CA GLN A 450 2.12 37.20 -25.62
C GLN A 450 1.92 35.71 -25.36
N PRO A 451 2.63 34.82 -26.10
CA PRO A 451 2.48 33.39 -25.92
C PRO A 451 2.82 32.98 -24.48
N GLU A 452 1.99 32.14 -23.87
CA GLU A 452 2.12 31.71 -22.47
C GLU A 452 3.54 31.21 -22.14
N HIS A 453 4.18 30.50 -23.07
CA HIS A 453 5.55 30.02 -22.90
C HIS A 453 6.55 31.14 -22.59
N TYR A 454 6.36 32.33 -23.18
CA TYR A 454 7.24 33.48 -22.98
C TYR A 454 7.08 34.06 -21.58
N ILE A 455 5.84 34.15 -21.10
CA ILE A 455 5.51 34.60 -19.74
C ILE A 455 6.10 33.64 -18.71
N VAL A 456 5.93 32.33 -18.92
CA VAL A 456 6.53 31.28 -18.08
C VAL A 456 8.06 31.40 -18.06
N MET A 457 8.70 31.52 -19.23
CA MET A 457 10.14 31.71 -19.35
C MET A 457 10.62 32.97 -18.60
N ARG A 458 9.86 34.06 -18.69
CA ARG A 458 10.18 35.30 -17.99
C ARG A 458 10.17 35.12 -16.47
N ILE A 459 9.14 34.44 -15.92
CA ILE A 459 9.04 34.15 -14.49
C ILE A 459 10.15 33.21 -14.04
N ARG A 460 10.42 32.13 -14.80
CA ARG A 460 11.49 31.17 -14.51
C ARG A 460 12.85 31.83 -14.48
N ARG A 461 13.14 32.73 -15.43
CA ARG A 461 14.39 33.50 -15.48
C ARG A 461 14.60 34.32 -14.21
N VAL A 462 13.55 34.92 -13.64
CA VAL A 462 13.67 35.64 -12.36
C VAL A 462 14.03 34.67 -11.23
N GLY A 463 13.36 33.51 -11.13
CA GLY A 463 13.70 32.48 -10.16
C GLY A 463 15.15 32.00 -10.28
N ALA A 464 15.59 31.71 -11.50
CA ALA A 464 16.96 31.36 -11.85
C ALA A 464 18.00 32.39 -11.37
N VAL A 465 17.77 33.69 -11.65
CA VAL A 465 18.67 34.77 -11.21
C VAL A 465 18.74 34.89 -9.69
N HIS A 466 17.63 34.65 -8.98
CA HIS A 466 17.65 34.64 -7.51
C HIS A 466 18.48 33.48 -6.97
N TYR A 467 18.36 32.29 -7.57
CA TYR A 467 19.16 31.13 -7.19
C TYR A 467 20.65 31.34 -7.43
N ASP A 468 21.02 31.88 -8.59
CA ASP A 468 22.40 32.23 -8.94
C ASP A 468 23.03 33.23 -7.95
N LYS A 469 22.22 34.16 -7.43
CA LYS A 469 22.62 35.11 -6.38
C LYS A 469 22.55 34.55 -4.95
N GLY A 470 22.28 33.25 -4.78
CA GLY A 470 22.16 32.64 -3.45
C GLY A 470 20.93 33.09 -2.64
N ILE A 471 19.91 33.64 -3.29
CA ILE A 471 18.67 34.09 -2.65
C ILE A 471 17.66 32.94 -2.69
N ILE A 472 17.53 32.23 -1.56
CA ILE A 472 16.58 31.12 -1.42
C ILE A 472 15.39 31.55 -0.55
N PHE A 473 14.22 31.60 -1.17
CA PHE A 473 12.97 31.91 -0.47
C PHE A 473 12.39 30.66 0.21
N THR A 474 12.21 30.72 1.54
CA THR A 474 11.58 29.64 2.30
C THR A 474 10.07 29.60 2.09
N SER A 475 9.42 28.49 2.48
CA SER A 475 7.96 28.35 2.38
C SER A 475 7.20 29.41 3.17
N SER A 476 7.75 29.87 4.31
CA SER A 476 7.18 30.98 5.07
C SER A 476 7.27 32.30 4.31
N THR A 477 8.40 32.58 3.64
CA THR A 477 8.56 33.81 2.85
C THR A 477 7.57 33.86 1.67
N TRP A 478 7.39 32.74 0.96
CA TRP A 478 6.40 32.65 -0.11
C TRP A 478 4.96 32.82 0.39
N LYS A 479 4.66 32.30 1.59
CA LYS A 479 3.36 32.49 2.23
C LYS A 479 3.10 33.96 2.54
N GLU A 480 4.10 34.68 3.01
CA GLU A 480 3.99 36.11 3.33
C GLU A 480 3.88 36.99 2.08
N PHE A 481 4.64 36.66 1.01
CA PHE A 481 4.48 37.28 -0.31
C PHE A 481 3.01 37.21 -0.77
N LYS A 482 2.45 36.00 -0.74
CA LYS A 482 1.07 35.73 -1.14
C LYS A 482 0.04 36.41 -0.24
N ASN A 483 0.18 36.25 1.07
CA ASN A 483 -0.75 36.82 2.04
C ASN A 483 -0.77 38.34 1.97
N THR A 484 0.38 38.99 1.82
CA THR A 484 0.45 40.46 1.75
C THR A 484 -0.30 40.99 0.54
N ILE A 485 -0.09 40.38 -0.64
CA ILE A 485 -0.82 40.76 -1.85
C ILE A 485 -2.32 40.52 -1.68
N GLN A 486 -2.72 39.35 -1.17
CA GLN A 486 -4.14 39.06 -0.95
C GLN A 486 -4.81 40.01 0.03
N THR A 487 -4.14 40.38 1.12
CA THR A 487 -4.67 41.35 2.09
C THR A 487 -4.87 42.70 1.44
N ILE A 488 -3.88 43.21 0.70
CA ILE A 488 -3.98 44.51 0.01
C ILE A 488 -5.11 44.48 -1.03
N ILE A 489 -5.20 43.42 -1.84
CA ILE A 489 -6.31 43.27 -2.79
C ILE A 489 -7.66 43.20 -2.06
N SER A 490 -7.73 42.56 -0.89
CA SER A 490 -8.97 42.47 -0.12
C SER A 490 -9.45 43.82 0.46
N GLU A 491 -8.54 44.77 0.62
CA GLU A 491 -8.82 46.13 1.11
C GLU A 491 -9.26 47.10 0.00
N CYS A 492 -9.10 46.71 -1.28
CA CYS A 492 -9.54 47.52 -2.42
C CYS A 492 -11.07 47.67 -2.45
N GLN A 493 -11.55 48.79 -3.01
CA GLN A 493 -12.98 49.03 -3.21
C GLN A 493 -13.48 48.28 -4.46
N PHE A 494 -14.48 47.41 -4.27
CA PHE A 494 -15.15 46.65 -5.33
C PHE A 494 -16.62 47.04 -5.43
N SER A 495 -17.19 46.93 -6.62
CA SER A 495 -18.58 47.31 -6.89
C SER A 495 -19.56 46.31 -6.27
N SER A 496 -19.12 45.07 -6.06
CA SER A 496 -19.92 44.00 -5.43
C SER A 496 -19.05 43.00 -4.65
N SER A 497 -19.67 42.26 -3.72
CA SER A 497 -19.01 41.15 -3.01
C SER A 497 -18.54 40.04 -3.96
N GLN A 498 -19.31 39.79 -5.03
CA GLN A 498 -18.97 38.77 -6.02
C GLN A 498 -17.74 39.16 -6.83
N GLU A 499 -17.60 40.44 -7.20
CA GLU A 499 -16.41 40.97 -7.87
C GLU A 499 -15.17 40.85 -6.96
N ARG A 500 -15.31 41.14 -5.66
CA ARG A 500 -14.25 40.97 -4.66
C ARG A 500 -13.80 39.51 -4.55
N GLU A 501 -14.73 38.56 -4.45
CA GLU A 501 -14.40 37.13 -4.39
C GLU A 501 -13.71 36.65 -5.66
N ALA A 502 -14.20 37.07 -6.83
CA ALA A 502 -13.59 36.75 -8.12
C ALA A 502 -12.18 37.34 -8.24
N ALA A 503 -11.95 38.57 -7.76
CA ALA A 503 -10.63 39.19 -7.72
C ALA A 503 -9.67 38.42 -6.80
N LEU A 504 -10.10 38.11 -5.58
CA LEU A 504 -9.28 37.36 -4.61
C LEU A 504 -8.92 35.96 -5.13
N GLU A 505 -9.86 35.26 -5.77
CA GLU A 505 -9.60 33.96 -6.39
C GLU A 505 -8.61 34.09 -7.56
N SER A 506 -8.78 35.10 -8.41
CA SER A 506 -7.89 35.35 -9.55
C SER A 506 -6.46 35.65 -9.10
N TRP A 507 -6.30 36.50 -8.08
CA TRP A 507 -4.99 36.78 -7.46
C TRP A 507 -4.40 35.57 -6.75
N ASN A 508 -5.23 34.76 -6.08
CA ASN A 508 -4.77 33.51 -5.48
C ASN A 508 -4.14 32.58 -6.52
N ILE A 509 -4.76 32.44 -7.69
CA ILE A 509 -4.29 31.62 -8.80
C ILE A 509 -3.02 32.24 -9.40
N PHE A 510 -3.06 33.53 -9.74
CA PHE A 510 -1.95 34.25 -10.38
C PHE A 510 -0.67 34.26 -9.52
N ILE A 511 -0.77 34.57 -8.23
CA ILE A 511 0.39 34.53 -7.33
C ILE A 511 0.91 33.11 -7.15
N SER A 512 0.03 32.11 -7.07
CA SER A 512 0.46 30.71 -6.99
C SER A 512 1.18 30.25 -8.27
N PHE A 513 0.76 30.76 -9.44
CA PHE A 513 1.44 30.57 -10.72
C PHE A 513 2.85 31.17 -10.70
N ILE A 514 3.01 32.43 -10.28
CA ILE A 514 4.33 33.08 -10.14
C ILE A 514 5.26 32.27 -9.22
N ILE A 515 4.80 31.94 -8.01
CA ILE A 515 5.61 31.19 -7.03
C ILE A 515 6.05 29.84 -7.61
N ARG A 516 5.16 29.15 -8.32
CA ARG A 516 5.44 27.85 -8.93
C ARG A 516 6.50 27.96 -10.02
N GLU A 517 6.33 28.86 -10.98
CA GLU A 517 7.28 29.00 -12.08
C GLU A 517 8.63 29.55 -11.61
N MET A 518 8.67 30.46 -10.63
CA MET A 518 9.93 30.89 -10.03
C MET A 518 10.69 29.70 -9.40
N LYS A 519 10.00 28.80 -8.70
CA LYS A 519 10.61 27.59 -8.13
C LYS A 519 11.13 26.64 -9.20
N MET A 520 10.42 26.49 -10.30
CA MET A 520 10.88 25.66 -11.43
C MET A 520 12.17 26.21 -12.04
N GLY A 521 12.28 27.54 -12.20
CA GLY A 521 13.50 28.18 -12.68
C GLY A 521 14.72 27.96 -11.76
N MET A 522 14.51 27.88 -10.44
CA MET A 522 15.58 27.54 -9.50
C MET A 522 16.05 26.08 -9.67
N TRP A 523 15.13 25.16 -9.97
CA TRP A 523 15.45 23.73 -10.11
C TRP A 523 16.12 23.39 -11.44
N GLU A 524 15.69 24.01 -12.54
CA GLU A 524 16.30 23.80 -13.86
C GLU A 524 17.81 24.13 -13.84
N ILE A 525 18.21 25.19 -13.12
CA ILE A 525 19.63 25.53 -12.93
C ILE A 525 20.34 24.53 -12.02
N GLY A 526 19.73 24.12 -10.92
CA GLY A 526 20.31 23.14 -9.99
C GLY A 526 20.64 21.81 -10.68
N ASP A 527 19.76 21.33 -11.57
CA ASP A 527 19.99 20.11 -12.34
C ASP A 527 21.09 20.27 -13.39
N THR A 528 21.20 21.45 -14.04
CA THR A 528 22.30 21.72 -14.98
C THR A 528 23.67 21.88 -14.31
N LEU A 529 23.73 22.44 -13.10
CA LEU A 529 24.98 22.59 -12.34
C LEU A 529 25.48 21.24 -11.78
N VAL A 530 24.58 20.29 -11.51
CA VAL A 530 24.95 18.91 -11.11
C VAL A 530 25.42 18.07 -12.31
N GLN A 531 25.12 18.50 -13.54
CA GLN A 531 25.52 17.83 -14.79
C GLN A 531 26.77 18.43 -15.45
N MET A 532 27.31 19.53 -14.93
CA MET A 532 28.62 20.04 -15.35
C MET A 532 29.71 19.41 -14.44
N PRO A 533 30.76 18.82 -15.02
CA PRO A 533 31.81 18.11 -14.29
C PRO A 533 32.62 18.99 -13.35
#